data_AF-A0AAU2A5A2-F1
#
_entry.id   AF-A0AAU2A5A2-F1
#
_cell.length_a   1.000
_cell.length_b   1.000
_cell.length_c   1.000
_cell.angle_alpha   90.00
_cell.angle_beta   90.00
_cell.angle_gamma   90.00
#
_symmetry.space_group_name_H-M   'P 1'
#
loop_
_entity.id
_entity.type
_entity.pdbx_description
1 polymer ?
#
loop_
_entity_poly.entity_id
_entity_poly.type
_entity_poly.pdbx_seq_one_letter_code
_entity_poly.pdbx_strand_id
1 'polypeptide(L)'
;MSAWAGDQSVAARVVTELVANTVAHVGAGRVTLVLVVAEDEELLIQVSDPSPDFPGFDEAVAKRKATGLGLVRALGGEISLGVPPPGGGKTVEVRMRPATPGTANAPSVF
;
A
#
# COMPACT_ATOMS: atom_id res chain seq x y z
N MET A 1 -9.15 18.90 -8.77
CA MET A 1 -8.52 17.67 -8.25
C MET A 1 -9.58 16.59 -8.27
N SER A 2 -9.52 15.69 -9.25
CA SER A 2 -10.34 14.47 -9.26
C SER A 2 -9.74 13.47 -8.26
N ALA A 3 -10.60 12.76 -7.54
CA ALA A 3 -10.15 11.62 -6.74
C ALA A 3 -9.58 10.53 -7.67
N TRP A 4 -8.65 9.74 -7.15
CA TRP A 4 -8.16 8.55 -7.85
C TRP A 4 -9.33 7.65 -8.26
N ALA A 5 -9.31 7.11 -9.48
CA ALA A 5 -10.45 6.40 -10.07
C ALA A 5 -10.66 4.96 -9.54
N GLY A 6 -9.78 4.46 -8.66
CA GLY A 6 -9.91 3.14 -8.04
C GLY A 6 -10.85 3.10 -6.84
N ASP A 7 -10.96 1.90 -6.23
CA ASP A 7 -11.75 1.70 -5.02
C ASP A 7 -11.07 2.36 -3.81
N GLN A 8 -11.62 3.50 -3.41
CA GLN A 8 -11.15 4.31 -2.28
C GLN A 8 -11.20 3.56 -0.95
N SER A 9 -12.17 2.65 -0.77
CA SER A 9 -12.29 1.87 0.46
C SER A 9 -11.18 0.83 0.58
N VAL A 10 -10.80 0.22 -0.54
CA VAL A 10 -9.68 -0.71 -0.63
C VAL A 10 -8.36 0.02 -0.41
N ALA A 11 -8.17 1.20 -1.02
CA ALA A 11 -6.99 2.03 -0.80
C ALA A 11 -6.83 2.44 0.67
N ALA A 12 -7.91 2.90 1.32
CA ALA A 12 -7.88 3.25 2.74
C ALA A 12 -7.54 2.04 3.63
N ARG A 13 -8.02 0.85 3.26
CA ARG A 13 -7.66 -0.40 3.95
C ARG A 13 -6.17 -0.73 3.80
N VAL A 14 -5.61 -0.58 2.60
CA VAL A 14 -4.17 -0.76 2.34
C VAL A 14 -3.34 0.21 3.18
N VAL A 15 -3.69 1.50 3.20
CA VAL A 15 -3.00 2.50 4.03
C VAL A 15 -3.00 2.09 5.50
N THR A 16 -4.16 1.64 6.00
CA THR A 16 -4.30 1.22 7.41
C THR A 16 -3.37 0.06 7.73
N GLU A 17 -3.30 -0.96 6.87
CA GLU A 17 -2.43 -2.12 7.10
C GLU A 17 -0.95 -1.76 7.03
N LEU A 18 -0.54 -0.90 6.09
CA LEU A 18 0.85 -0.44 5.99
C LEU A 18 1.26 0.37 7.22
N VAL A 19 0.44 1.34 7.62
CA VAL A 19 0.73 2.19 8.79
C VAL A 19 0.70 1.38 10.07
N ALA A 20 -0.27 0.48 10.26
CA ALA A 20 -0.32 -0.40 11.43
C ALA A 20 0.91 -1.30 11.52
N ASN A 21 1.32 -1.90 10.39
CA ASN A 21 2.54 -2.70 10.33
C ASN A 21 3.77 -1.87 10.70
N THR A 22 3.90 -0.66 10.15
CA THR A 22 5.02 0.22 10.48
C THR A 22 5.01 0.63 11.95
N VAL A 23 3.87 1.06 12.52
CA VAL A 23 3.75 1.45 13.94
C VAL A 23 4.10 0.30 14.87
N ALA A 24 3.72 -0.93 14.53
CA ALA A 24 4.05 -2.12 15.32
C ALA A 24 5.57 -2.42 15.36
N HIS A 25 6.35 -1.90 14.40
CA HIS A 25 7.74 -2.31 14.19
C HIS A 25 8.78 -1.16 14.20
N VAL A 26 8.38 0.09 14.01
CA VAL A 26 9.30 1.24 13.82
C VAL A 26 10.10 1.62 15.07
N GLY A 27 9.65 1.25 16.26
CA GLY A 27 10.25 1.74 17.51
C GLY A 27 10.08 3.27 17.64
N ALA A 28 11.14 3.98 18.00
CA ALA A 28 11.12 5.44 18.12
C ALA A 28 11.57 6.11 16.81
N GLY A 29 10.83 7.11 16.34
CA GLY A 29 11.23 7.93 15.20
C GLY A 29 10.07 8.50 14.39
N ARG A 30 10.38 9.01 13.19
CA ARG A 30 9.40 9.59 12.27
C ARG A 30 8.96 8.56 11.24
N VAL A 31 7.66 8.36 11.14
CA VAL A 31 7.02 7.64 10.02
C VAL A 31 6.50 8.66 9.03
N THR A 32 6.70 8.42 7.73
CA THR A 32 6.14 9.26 6.66
C THR A 32 5.23 8.42 5.77
N LEU A 33 4.01 8.91 5.54
CA LEU A 33 3.06 8.35 4.57
C LEU A 33 2.97 9.32 3.39
N VAL A 34 3.13 8.79 2.17
CA VAL A 34 2.98 9.52 0.92
C VAL A 34 1.94 8.82 0.06
N LEU A 35 0.99 9.58 -0.49
CA LEU A 35 0.02 9.12 -1.48
C LEU A 35 0.15 9.98 -2.73
N VAL A 36 0.34 9.33 -3.88
CA VAL A 36 0.49 10.01 -5.17
C VAL A 36 -0.33 9.24 -6.21
N VAL A 37 -1.15 9.95 -6.97
CA VAL A 37 -1.69 9.42 -8.23
C VAL A 37 -0.64 9.71 -9.30
N ALA A 38 -0.04 8.66 -9.85
CA ALA A 38 0.97 8.75 -10.88
C ALA A 38 0.35 9.09 -12.25
N GLU A 39 1.20 9.41 -13.23
CA GLU A 39 0.75 9.80 -14.59
C GLU A 39 -0.02 8.67 -15.31
N ASP A 40 0.21 7.42 -14.94
CA ASP A 40 -0.47 6.23 -15.44
C ASP A 40 -1.76 5.90 -14.67
N GLU A 41 -2.25 6.83 -13.83
CA GLU A 41 -3.43 6.70 -12.97
C GLU A 41 -3.29 5.62 -11.88
N GLU A 42 -2.10 5.07 -11.63
CA GLU A 42 -1.85 4.21 -10.48
C GLU A 42 -1.76 5.04 -9.19
N LEU A 43 -2.33 4.51 -8.10
CA LEU A 43 -2.13 5.07 -6.77
C LEU A 43 -0.86 4.44 -6.16
N LEU A 44 0.14 5.28 -5.94
CA LEU A 44 1.35 4.96 -5.19
C LEU A 44 1.11 5.30 -3.71
N ILE A 45 1.31 4.31 -2.84
CA ILE A 45 1.24 4.45 -1.38
C ILE A 45 2.60 4.06 -0.83
N GLN A 46 3.31 5.01 -0.24
CA GLN A 46 4.62 4.78 0.35
C GLN A 46 4.59 5.04 1.85
N VAL A 47 5.12 4.10 2.63
CA VAL A 47 5.35 4.27 4.07
C VAL A 47 6.83 4.09 4.35
N SER A 48 7.46 5.15 4.87
CA SER A 48 8.87 5.15 5.25
C SER A 48 9.06 5.24 6.75
N ASP A 49 10.07 4.53 7.26
CA ASP A 49 10.42 4.53 8.68
C ASP A 49 11.95 4.36 8.87
N PRO A 50 12.52 4.80 10.01
CA PRO A 50 13.97 4.82 10.23
C PRO A 50 14.59 3.43 10.47
N SER A 51 13.83 2.34 10.57
CA SER A 51 14.42 1.02 10.75
C SER A 51 15.24 0.65 9.52
N PRO A 52 16.52 0.28 9.70
CA PRO A 52 17.45 0.11 8.58
C PRO A 52 17.07 -1.06 7.66
N ASP A 53 16.45 -2.12 8.21
CA ASP A 53 16.12 -3.34 7.48
C ASP A 53 14.66 -3.78 7.69
N PHE A 54 14.18 -4.61 6.76
CA PHE A 54 12.95 -5.40 6.88
C PHE A 54 13.27 -6.90 6.72
N PRO A 55 13.80 -7.56 7.77
CA PRO A 55 14.03 -8.99 7.72
C PRO A 55 12.69 -9.73 7.55
N GLY A 56 12.65 -10.70 6.62
CA GLY A 56 11.46 -11.50 6.35
C GLY A 56 10.39 -10.82 5.48
N PHE A 57 10.71 -9.73 4.77
CA PHE A 57 9.79 -9.03 3.87
C PHE A 57 9.12 -9.97 2.86
N ASP A 58 9.90 -10.77 2.13
CA ASP A 58 9.35 -11.69 1.11
C ASP A 58 8.39 -12.72 1.70
N GLU A 59 8.73 -13.26 2.88
CA GLU A 59 7.88 -14.21 3.59
C GLU A 59 6.58 -13.54 4.06
N ALA A 60 6.67 -12.31 4.58
CA ALA A 60 5.51 -11.53 5.00
C ALA A 60 4.56 -11.23 3.82
N VAL A 61 5.09 -10.95 2.62
CA VAL A 61 4.31 -10.73 1.39
C VAL A 61 3.73 -12.03 0.81
N ALA A 62 4.43 -13.15 0.98
CA ALA A 62 4.00 -14.46 0.47
C ALA A 62 2.81 -15.05 1.25
N LYS A 63 2.73 -14.81 2.56
CA LYS A 63 1.67 -15.31 3.46
C LYS A 63 0.34 -14.55 3.28
N ARG A 64 -0.34 -14.78 2.15
CA ARG A 64 -1.64 -14.15 1.83
C ARG A 64 -2.61 -14.21 3.01
N LYS A 65 -3.20 -13.05 3.36
CA LYS A 65 -4.21 -12.84 4.42
C LYS A 65 -3.79 -13.20 5.86
N ALA A 66 -2.62 -13.79 6.09
CA ALA A 66 -2.13 -14.11 7.43
C ALA A 66 -1.25 -13.00 8.03
N THR A 67 -0.84 -12.03 7.21
CA THR A 67 -0.08 -10.83 7.60
C THR A 67 -0.74 -9.59 6.99
N GLY A 68 -0.44 -8.39 7.52
CA GLY A 68 -0.90 -7.14 6.93
C GLY A 68 -0.47 -6.98 5.48
N LEU A 69 0.81 -7.26 5.16
CA LEU A 69 1.32 -7.24 3.77
C LEU A 69 0.67 -8.31 2.89
N GLY A 70 0.39 -9.50 3.43
CA GLY A 70 -0.33 -10.54 2.73
C GLY A 70 -1.79 -10.17 2.43
N LEU A 71 -2.42 -9.35 3.28
CA LEU A 71 -3.74 -8.77 3.01
C LEU A 71 -3.66 -7.69 1.93
N VAL A 72 -2.68 -6.77 2.00
CA VAL A 72 -2.44 -5.76 0.96
C VAL A 72 -2.30 -6.39 -0.42
N ARG A 73 -1.52 -7.47 -0.53
CA ARG A 73 -1.38 -8.21 -1.80
C ARG A 73 -2.70 -8.86 -2.24
N ALA A 74 -3.49 -9.39 -1.30
CA ALA A 74 -4.79 -9.98 -1.62
C ALA A 74 -5.82 -8.94 -2.07
N LEU A 75 -5.64 -7.67 -1.69
CA LEU A 75 -6.44 -6.52 -2.13
C LEU A 75 -5.99 -5.94 -3.48
N GLY A 76 -5.03 -6.58 -4.16
CA GLY A 76 -4.54 -6.15 -5.46
C GLY A 76 -3.39 -5.14 -5.42
N GLY A 77 -2.82 -4.86 -4.24
CA GLY A 77 -1.61 -4.04 -4.13
C GLY A 77 -0.37 -4.80 -4.60
N GLU A 78 0.40 -4.18 -5.49
CA GLU A 78 1.74 -4.63 -5.87
C GLU A 78 2.75 -4.03 -4.89
N ILE A 79 3.41 -4.88 -4.07
CA ILE A 79 4.24 -4.44 -2.94
C ILE A 79 5.72 -4.57 -3.31
N SER A 80 6.50 -3.53 -3.05
CA SER A 80 7.96 -3.52 -3.22
C SER A 80 8.66 -2.73 -2.11
N LEU A 81 9.97 -2.90 -2.01
CA LEU A 81 10.81 -1.96 -1.27
C LEU A 81 11.11 -0.76 -2.19
N GLY A 82 10.73 0.43 -1.72
CA GLY A 82 11.03 1.69 -2.39
C GLY A 82 12.46 2.17 -2.08
N VAL A 83 12.81 3.32 -2.65
CA VAL A 83 14.08 3.99 -2.33
C VAL A 83 14.07 4.42 -0.85
N PRO A 84 15.13 4.14 -0.07
CA PRO A 84 15.27 4.64 1.29
C PRO A 84 15.18 6.17 1.36
N PRO A 85 14.59 6.73 2.43
CA PRO A 85 14.57 8.18 2.60
C PRO A 85 15.98 8.72 2.88
N PRO A 86 16.24 10.02 2.62
CA PRO A 86 17.47 10.67 3.03
C PRO A 86 17.71 10.49 4.54
N GLY A 87 18.89 9.99 4.92
CA GLY A 87 19.20 9.65 6.31
C GLY A 87 19.03 8.16 6.65
N GLY A 88 18.61 7.33 5.70
CA GLY A 88 18.50 5.87 5.86
C GLY A 88 17.14 5.43 6.42
N GLY A 89 16.99 4.11 6.56
CA GLY A 89 15.72 3.47 6.90
C GLY A 89 15.15 2.71 5.70
N LYS A 90 13.86 2.38 5.78
CA LYS A 90 13.16 1.63 4.73
C LYS A 90 11.93 2.38 4.23
N THR A 91 11.57 2.10 2.99
CA THR A 91 10.30 2.51 2.38
C THR A 91 9.59 1.27 1.86
N VAL A 92 8.39 1.00 2.34
CA VAL A 92 7.48 0.04 1.69
C VAL A 92 6.61 0.83 0.71
N GLU A 93 6.60 0.38 -0.54
CA GLU A 93 5.82 0.97 -1.61
C GLU A 93 4.74 -0.01 -2.06
N VAL A 94 3.54 0.50 -2.27
CA VAL A 94 2.42 -0.24 -2.84
C VAL A 94 1.89 0.51 -4.04
N ARG A 95 1.79 -0.17 -5.18
CA ARG A 95 1.09 0.32 -6.37
C ARG A 95 -0.30 -0.30 -6.44
N MET A 96 -1.30 0.52 -6.73
CA MET A 96 -2.67 0.07 -6.96
C MET A 96 -3.17 0.59 -8.30
N ARG A 97 -3.76 -0.29 -9.10
CA ARG A 97 -4.36 0.08 -10.38
C ARG A 97 -5.72 0.74 -10.19
N PRO A 98 -6.07 1.73 -11.03
CA PRO A 98 -7.43 2.28 -11.03
C PRO A 98 -8.44 1.19 -11.35
N ALA A 99 -9.71 1.40 -11.01
CA ALA A 99 -10.76 0.45 -11.35
C ALA A 99 -10.80 0.28 -12.88
N THR A 100 -10.81 -0.96 -13.37
CA THR A 100 -11.04 -1.19 -14.79
C THR A 100 -12.44 -0.66 -15.14
N PRO A 101 -12.59 0.22 -16.15
CA PRO A 101 -13.90 0.64 -16.61
C PRO A 101 -14.65 -0.60 -17.12
N GLY A 102 -15.59 -1.14 -16.34
CA GLY A 102 -16.32 -2.37 -16.72
C GLY A 102 -16.88 -3.22 -15.59
N THR A 103 -16.60 -2.94 -14.32
CA THR A 103 -17.24 -3.61 -13.16
C THR A 103 -18.17 -2.69 -12.38
N ALA A 104 -18.69 -1.63 -13.01
CA ALA A 104 -19.90 -1.00 -12.52
C ALA A 104 -21.06 -1.96 -12.83
N ASN A 105 -21.54 -2.66 -11.81
CA ASN A 105 -22.79 -3.42 -11.86
C ASN A 105 -23.87 -2.58 -12.55
N ALA A 106 -24.27 -2.97 -13.76
CA ALA A 106 -25.54 -2.54 -14.30
C ALA A 106 -26.63 -2.97 -13.30
N PRO A 107 -27.55 -2.09 -12.90
CA PRO A 107 -28.65 -2.52 -12.05
C PRO A 107 -29.47 -3.57 -12.80
N SER A 108 -29.53 -4.79 -12.25
CA SER A 108 -30.49 -5.80 -12.69
C SER A 108 -31.89 -5.23 -12.47
N VAL A 109 -32.54 -4.86 -13.57
CA VAL A 109 -33.98 -4.68 -13.61
C VAL A 109 -34.62 -6.06 -13.79
N PHE A 110 -35.17 -6.57 -12.69
CA PHE A 110 -36.29 -7.50 -12.69
C PHE A 110 -37.36 -6.92 -11.77
#